data_AF-A0A1Q4V6W4-F1
#
_entry.id   AF-A0A1Q4V6W4-F1
#
_cell.length_a   1.000
_cell.length_b   1.000
_cell.length_c   1.000
_cell.angle_alpha   90.00
_cell.angle_beta   90.00
_cell.angle_gamma   90.00
#
_symmetry.space_group_name_H-M   'P 1'
#
loop_
_entity.id
_entity.type
_entity.pdbx_description
1 polymer ?
#
loop_
_entity_poly.entity_id
_entity_poly.type
_entity_poly.pdbx_seq_one_letter_code
_entity_poly.pdbx_strand_id
1 'polypeptide(L)'
;MQHRTTVPTPTGTAPPFAPPSLGELLTEWAQHRAPRERAAVAALVADRELLDRDEIRTALITKQDGHMACDWARLTRRHVLVPDLSASDRAFLVLVLAIAQRTAAPLGQLDTLGQHRLTLVLRALAHLGGSDTPAAGERA
;
A
#
# COMPACT_ATOMS: atom_id res chain seq x y z
N MET A 1 46.18 -40.57 25.58
CA MET A 1 44.83 -40.43 25.01
C MET A 1 44.35 -39.01 25.30
N GLN A 2 44.32 -38.13 24.31
CA GLN A 2 43.87 -36.73 24.46
C GLN A 2 42.55 -36.57 23.69
N HIS A 3 41.46 -36.35 24.42
CA HIS A 3 40.15 -36.08 23.83
C HIS A 3 40.12 -34.62 23.35
N ARG A 4 40.07 -34.43 22.03
CA ARG A 4 39.95 -33.14 21.37
C ARG A 4 38.47 -32.75 21.37
N THR A 5 38.07 -31.83 22.25
CA THR A 5 36.71 -31.29 22.27
C THR A 5 36.52 -30.37 21.07
N THR A 6 35.76 -30.82 20.07
CA THR A 6 35.27 -29.98 18.98
C THR A 6 34.19 -29.05 19.51
N VAL A 7 34.47 -27.75 19.51
CA VAL A 7 33.48 -26.68 19.68
C VAL A 7 32.59 -26.67 18.43
N PRO A 8 31.26 -26.76 18.54
CA PRO A 8 30.39 -26.59 17.39
C PRO A 8 30.35 -25.11 17.01
N THR A 9 30.78 -24.80 15.78
CA THR A 9 30.55 -23.51 15.13
C THR A 9 29.04 -23.26 15.04
N PRO A 10 28.50 -22.14 15.52
CA PRO A 10 27.10 -21.80 15.28
C PRO A 10 26.93 -21.44 13.80
N THR A 11 26.48 -22.39 13.00
CA THR A 11 25.93 -22.15 11.66
C THR A 11 24.56 -21.50 11.81
N GLY A 12 24.57 -20.21 12.16
CA GLY A 12 23.38 -19.38 12.25
C GLY A 12 23.54 -18.18 11.35
N THR A 13 23.52 -18.38 10.03
CA THR A 13 23.32 -17.27 9.09
C THR A 13 21.88 -16.82 9.24
N ALA A 14 21.62 -15.92 10.19
CA ALA A 14 20.41 -15.11 10.14
C ALA A 14 20.36 -14.47 8.75
N PRO A 15 19.24 -14.52 8.02
CA PRO A 15 19.14 -13.84 6.73
C PRO A 15 19.50 -12.36 6.96
N PRO A 16 20.27 -11.74 6.04
CA PRO A 16 20.59 -10.33 6.15
C PRO A 16 19.27 -9.58 6.31
N PHE A 17 19.19 -8.72 7.34
CA PHE A 17 18.00 -7.92 7.60
C PHE A 17 17.83 -6.98 6.40
N ALA A 18 17.03 -7.41 5.42
CA ALA A 18 16.73 -6.60 4.25
C ALA A 18 16.01 -5.35 4.74
N PRO A 19 16.35 -4.15 4.23
CA PRO A 19 15.63 -2.95 4.60
C PRO A 19 14.15 -3.12 4.20
N PRO A 20 13.21 -2.65 5.04
CA PRO A 20 11.79 -2.77 4.75
C PRO A 20 11.46 -2.07 3.43
N SER A 21 10.59 -2.69 2.65
CA SER A 21 10.09 -2.12 1.40
C SER A 21 9.25 -0.88 1.66
N LEU A 22 9.12 -0.02 0.64
CA LEU A 22 8.25 1.15 0.73
C LEU A 22 6.80 0.76 1.08
N GLY A 23 6.31 -0.34 0.51
CA GLY A 23 4.97 -0.85 0.80
C GLY A 23 4.77 -1.23 2.27
N GLU A 24 5.75 -1.86 2.89
CA GLU A 24 5.72 -2.20 4.33
C GLU A 24 5.72 -0.94 5.19
N LEU A 25 6.58 0.03 4.89
CA LEU A 25 6.66 1.30 5.62
C LEU A 25 5.34 2.09 5.54
N LEU A 26 4.71 2.13 4.36
CA LEU A 26 3.41 2.80 4.19
C LEU A 26 2.28 2.03 4.88
N THR A 27 2.32 0.70 4.86
CA THR A 27 1.34 -0.14 5.54
C THR A 27 1.42 0.07 7.05
N GLU A 28 2.63 0.09 7.62
CA GLU A 28 2.88 0.40 9.04
C GLU A 28 2.36 1.79 9.39
N TRP A 29 2.73 2.82 8.61
CA TRP A 29 2.20 4.17 8.79
C TRP A 29 0.68 4.22 8.77
N ALA A 30 0.05 3.48 7.85
CA ALA A 30 -1.39 3.47 7.69
C ALA A 30 -2.13 2.83 8.87
N GLN A 31 -1.53 1.89 9.60
CA GLN A 31 -2.18 1.21 10.74
C GLN A 31 -2.73 2.18 11.78
N HIS A 32 -2.09 3.34 11.94
CA HIS A 32 -2.49 4.40 12.87
C HIS A 32 -3.39 5.48 12.25
N ARG A 33 -3.91 5.26 11.04
CA ARG A 33 -4.74 6.20 10.27
C ARG A 33 -6.20 5.77 10.20
N ALA A 34 -7.03 6.66 9.65
CA ALA A 34 -8.44 6.38 9.46
C ALA A 34 -8.63 5.11 8.60
N PRO A 35 -9.73 4.33 8.79
CA PRO A 35 -9.99 3.12 7.98
C PRO A 35 -9.91 3.37 6.46
N ARG A 36 -10.34 4.55 6.01
CA ARG A 36 -10.24 5.02 4.62
C ARG A 36 -8.82 5.12 4.12
N GLU A 37 -7.95 5.72 4.89
CA GLU A 37 -6.54 5.85 4.52
C GLU A 37 -5.86 4.48 4.52
N ARG A 38 -6.19 3.60 5.47
CA ARG A 38 -5.73 2.20 5.47
C ARG A 38 -6.12 1.46 4.19
N ALA A 39 -7.38 1.54 3.80
CA ALA A 39 -7.88 0.92 2.58
C ALA A 39 -7.22 1.51 1.31
N ALA A 40 -7.05 2.84 1.26
CA ALA A 40 -6.39 3.51 0.15
C ALA A 40 -4.92 3.11 0.02
N VAL A 41 -4.18 3.04 1.14
CA VAL A 41 -2.80 2.53 1.15
C VAL A 41 -2.74 1.08 0.72
N ALA A 42 -3.65 0.22 1.22
CA ALA A 42 -3.67 -1.19 0.83
C ALA A 42 -3.88 -1.37 -0.68
N ALA A 43 -4.79 -0.60 -1.30
CA ALA A 43 -4.96 -0.60 -2.75
C ALA A 43 -3.68 -0.17 -3.49
N LEU A 44 -3.07 0.94 -3.05
CA LEU A 44 -1.87 1.48 -3.67
C LEU A 44 -0.66 0.53 -3.55
N VAL A 45 -0.45 -0.07 -2.38
CA VAL A 45 0.65 -1.02 -2.14
C VAL A 45 0.46 -2.31 -2.94
N ALA A 46 -0.79 -2.73 -3.15
CA ALA A 46 -1.09 -3.88 -3.99
C ALA A 46 -0.79 -3.61 -5.48
N ASP A 47 -0.95 -2.37 -5.95
CA ASP A 47 -0.52 -1.95 -7.29
C ASP A 47 0.96 -1.51 -7.28
N ARG A 48 1.84 -2.51 -7.18
CA ARG A 48 3.30 -2.29 -7.11
C ARG A 48 3.84 -1.54 -8.31
N GLU A 49 3.31 -1.81 -9.50
CA GLU A 49 3.76 -1.15 -10.73
C GLU A 49 3.57 0.37 -10.63
N LEU A 50 2.40 0.81 -10.17
CA LEU A 50 2.12 2.23 -10.01
C LEU A 50 2.91 2.85 -8.85
N LEU A 51 3.03 2.14 -7.72
CA LEU A 51 3.79 2.62 -6.56
C LEU A 51 5.29 2.72 -6.84
N ASP A 52 5.82 1.91 -7.76
CA ASP A 52 7.23 1.92 -8.13
C ASP A 52 7.61 3.07 -9.08
N ARG A 53 6.62 3.78 -9.64
CA ARG A 53 6.86 4.95 -10.49
C ARG A 53 7.36 6.16 -9.69
N ASP A 54 8.45 6.76 -10.14
CA ASP A 54 9.09 7.89 -9.48
C ASP A 54 8.20 9.13 -9.42
N GLU A 55 7.34 9.33 -10.41
CA GLU A 55 6.42 10.46 -10.45
C GLU A 55 5.34 10.33 -9.37
N ILE A 56 4.86 9.10 -9.12
CA ILE A 56 3.90 8.80 -8.06
C ILE A 56 4.56 8.96 -6.69
N ARG A 57 5.75 8.40 -6.51
CA ARG A 57 6.52 8.55 -5.26
C ARG A 57 6.78 10.02 -4.97
N THR A 58 7.17 10.79 -5.98
CA THR A 58 7.41 12.23 -5.86
C THR A 58 6.13 13.04 -5.67
N ALA A 59 4.99 12.59 -6.14
CA ALA A 59 3.72 13.30 -5.97
C ALA A 59 3.06 13.01 -4.61
N LEU A 60 3.15 11.78 -4.13
CA LEU A 60 2.37 11.28 -3.00
C LEU A 60 3.20 11.01 -1.75
N ILE A 61 4.43 10.50 -1.89
CA ILE A 61 5.19 10.00 -0.75
C ILE A 61 6.03 11.13 -0.14
N THR A 62 6.04 11.18 1.19
CA THR A 62 6.84 12.12 1.97
C THR A 62 7.43 11.43 3.18
N LYS A 63 8.50 12.02 3.73
CA LYS A 63 9.07 11.60 5.01
C LYS A 63 8.58 12.55 6.10
N GLN A 64 7.82 12.03 7.06
CA GLN A 64 7.31 12.77 8.22
C GLN A 64 7.88 12.14 9.49
N ASP A 65 8.63 12.91 10.27
CA ASP A 65 9.20 12.47 11.55
C ASP A 65 10.00 11.15 11.46
N GLY A 66 10.66 10.92 10.33
CA GLY A 66 11.42 9.68 10.10
C GLY A 66 10.66 8.58 9.36
N HIS A 67 9.33 8.64 9.29
CA HIS A 67 8.46 7.63 8.69
C HIS A 67 8.04 8.01 7.26
N MET A 68 7.90 7.02 6.39
CA MET A 68 7.28 7.22 5.07
C MET A 68 5.76 7.38 5.25
N ALA A 69 5.19 8.38 4.59
CA ALA A 69 3.78 8.72 4.68
C ALA A 69 3.20 9.07 3.31
N CYS A 70 1.90 8.83 3.14
CA CYS A 70 1.14 9.35 1.99
C CYS A 70 0.61 10.75 2.29
N ASP A 71 1.00 11.73 1.48
CA ASP A 71 0.44 13.09 1.48
C ASP A 71 -0.65 13.20 0.40
N TRP A 72 -1.87 12.80 0.77
CA TRP A 72 -3.02 12.82 -0.14
C TRP A 72 -3.35 14.23 -0.63
N ALA A 73 -3.15 15.25 0.21
CA ALA A 73 -3.44 16.63 -0.16
C ALA A 73 -2.44 17.15 -1.21
N ARG A 74 -1.17 16.79 -1.08
CA ARG A 74 -0.14 17.06 -2.09
C ARG A 74 -0.44 16.33 -3.38
N LEU A 75 -0.86 15.05 -3.31
CA LEU A 75 -1.28 14.34 -4.51
C LEU A 75 -2.47 15.04 -5.16
N THR A 76 -3.54 15.44 -4.44
CA THR A 76 -4.67 16.19 -5.04
C THR A 76 -4.23 17.49 -5.71
N ARG A 77 -3.36 18.28 -5.07
CA ARG A 77 -2.82 19.52 -5.66
C ARG A 77 -1.99 19.25 -6.92
N ARG A 78 -1.30 18.11 -6.98
CA ARG A 78 -0.42 17.72 -8.09
C ARG A 78 -1.05 16.73 -9.07
N HIS A 79 -2.26 16.24 -8.84
CA HIS A 79 -2.88 15.19 -9.66
C HIS A 79 -3.17 15.69 -11.09
N VAL A 80 -3.40 17.00 -11.23
CA VAL A 80 -3.47 17.70 -12.52
C VAL A 80 -2.11 17.73 -13.23
N LEU A 81 -1.01 17.55 -12.49
CA LEU A 81 0.37 17.79 -12.91
C LEU A 81 1.25 16.54 -13.01
N VAL A 82 0.78 15.32 -12.71
CA VAL A 82 1.59 14.13 -12.99
C VAL A 82 1.50 13.88 -14.50
N PRO A 83 2.56 14.19 -15.28
CA PRO A 83 2.56 13.98 -16.71
C PRO A 83 2.61 12.47 -17.00
N ASP A 84 2.18 12.07 -18.19
CA ASP A 84 2.38 10.71 -18.72
C ASP A 84 1.68 9.54 -18.01
N LEU A 85 0.74 9.81 -17.10
CA LEU A 85 -0.14 8.76 -16.58
C LEU A 85 -1.14 8.31 -17.64
N SER A 86 -1.24 7.00 -17.83
CA SER A 86 -2.30 6.41 -18.65
C SER A 86 -3.67 6.73 -18.06
N ALA A 87 -4.72 6.63 -18.87
CA ALA A 87 -6.09 6.83 -18.41
C ALA A 87 -6.44 5.87 -17.24
N SER A 88 -5.97 4.61 -17.31
CA SER A 88 -6.15 3.62 -16.23
C SER A 88 -5.40 4.02 -14.94
N ASP A 89 -4.15 4.48 -15.04
CA ASP A 89 -3.39 4.91 -13.86
C ASP A 89 -4.08 6.09 -13.17
N ARG A 90 -4.52 7.05 -13.98
CA ARG A 90 -5.23 8.23 -13.52
C ARG A 90 -6.56 7.86 -12.86
N ALA A 91 -7.37 7.00 -13.50
CA ALA A 91 -8.63 6.52 -12.96
C ALA A 91 -8.44 5.84 -11.58
N PHE A 92 -7.41 5.00 -11.47
CA PHE A 92 -7.08 4.32 -10.23
C PHE A 92 -6.69 5.29 -9.12
N LEU A 93 -5.79 6.25 -9.40
CA LEU A 93 -5.40 7.26 -8.40
C LEU A 93 -6.56 8.13 -7.96
N VAL A 94 -7.44 8.52 -8.87
CA VAL A 94 -8.64 9.30 -8.53
C VAL A 94 -9.54 8.51 -7.56
N LEU A 95 -9.72 7.21 -7.79
CA LEU A 95 -10.53 6.38 -6.90
C LEU A 95 -9.86 6.15 -5.55
N VAL A 96 -8.54 5.90 -5.53
CA VAL A 96 -7.76 5.79 -4.28
C VAL A 96 -7.83 7.09 -3.46
N LEU A 97 -7.72 8.25 -4.13
CA LEU A 97 -7.90 9.56 -3.50
C LEU A 97 -9.32 9.74 -2.95
N ALA A 98 -10.34 9.32 -3.69
CA ALA A 98 -11.73 9.45 -3.25
C ALA A 98 -12.00 8.61 -2.00
N ILE A 99 -11.43 7.41 -1.95
CA ILE A 99 -11.44 6.54 -0.77
C ILE A 99 -10.76 7.24 0.41
N ALA A 100 -9.51 7.70 0.24
CA ALA A 100 -8.71 8.31 1.30
C ALA A 100 -9.38 9.58 1.87
N GLN A 101 -9.91 10.46 1.02
CA GLN A 101 -10.39 11.79 1.39
C GLN A 101 -11.90 11.86 1.68
N ARG A 102 -12.63 10.74 1.58
CA ARG A 102 -14.10 10.72 1.69
C ARG A 102 -14.76 11.68 0.69
N THR A 103 -14.34 11.64 -0.56
CA THR A 103 -15.02 12.40 -1.64
C THR A 103 -15.89 11.47 -2.47
N ALA A 104 -16.76 12.05 -3.31
CA ALA A 104 -17.61 11.27 -4.20
C ALA A 104 -16.73 10.46 -5.16
N ALA A 105 -16.89 9.13 -5.15
CA ALA A 105 -16.17 8.25 -6.06
C ALA A 105 -16.71 8.43 -7.49
N PRO A 106 -15.88 8.76 -8.48
CA PRO A 106 -16.33 8.88 -9.86
C PRO A 106 -16.47 7.48 -10.46
N LEU A 107 -17.60 6.82 -10.20
CA LEU A 107 -17.89 5.46 -10.67
C LEU A 107 -17.84 5.33 -12.20
N GLY A 108 -18.00 6.43 -12.94
CA GLY A 108 -17.78 6.48 -14.39
C GLY A 108 -16.34 6.31 -14.84
N GLN A 109 -15.38 6.08 -13.93
CA GLN A 109 -13.99 5.74 -14.25
C GLN A 109 -13.71 4.22 -14.13
N LEU A 110 -14.69 3.43 -13.66
CA LEU A 110 -14.51 2.00 -13.42
C LEU A 110 -14.26 1.20 -14.71
N ASP A 111 -14.85 1.63 -15.82
CA ASP A 111 -14.64 1.08 -17.16
C ASP A 111 -13.19 1.28 -17.66
N THR A 112 -12.48 2.28 -17.12
CA THR A 112 -11.13 2.65 -17.53
C THR A 112 -10.03 1.92 -16.74
N LEU A 113 -10.35 1.32 -15.58
CA LEU A 113 -9.36 0.68 -14.69
C LEU A 113 -8.74 -0.59 -15.26
N GLY A 114 -9.50 -1.37 -16.02
CA GLY A 114 -9.18 -2.77 -16.28
C GLY A 114 -9.39 -3.67 -15.06
N GLN A 115 -9.40 -4.98 -15.30
CA GLN A 115 -9.83 -5.98 -14.32
C GLN A 115 -8.99 -6.03 -13.04
N HIS A 116 -7.66 -5.91 -13.19
CA HIS A 116 -6.72 -5.99 -12.06
C HIS A 116 -6.99 -4.87 -11.05
N ARG A 117 -6.99 -3.62 -11.51
CA ARG A 117 -7.18 -2.44 -10.66
C ARG A 117 -8.58 -2.30 -10.11
N LEU A 118 -9.59 -2.71 -10.88
CA LEU A 118 -10.96 -2.81 -10.36
C LEU A 118 -11.02 -3.73 -9.14
N THR A 119 -10.35 -4.89 -9.21
CA THR A 119 -10.31 -5.84 -8.09
C THR A 119 -9.64 -5.23 -6.86
N LEU A 120 -8.55 -4.46 -7.04
CA LEU A 120 -7.87 -3.78 -5.93
C LEU A 120 -8.76 -2.72 -5.27
N VAL A 121 -9.45 -1.90 -6.07
CA VAL A 121 -10.38 -0.87 -5.57
C VAL A 121 -11.55 -1.53 -4.83
N LEU A 122 -12.18 -2.56 -5.39
CA LEU A 122 -13.28 -3.27 -4.76
C LEU A 122 -12.85 -3.93 -3.45
N ARG A 123 -11.63 -4.49 -3.39
CA ARG A 123 -11.07 -5.03 -2.14
C ARG A 123 -10.91 -3.94 -1.09
N ALA A 124 -10.35 -2.78 -1.44
CA ALA A 124 -10.23 -1.66 -0.52
C ALA A 124 -11.59 -1.15 -0.01
N LEU A 125 -12.61 -1.12 -0.89
CA LEU A 125 -13.97 -0.79 -0.49
C LEU A 125 -14.59 -1.85 0.44
N ALA A 126 -14.30 -3.13 0.23
CA ALA A 126 -14.73 -4.21 1.12
C ALA A 126 -14.05 -4.12 2.49
N HIS A 127 -12.74 -3.81 2.53
CA HIS A 127 -11.99 -3.54 3.77
C HIS A 127 -12.64 -2.39 4.57
N LEU A 128 -13.09 -1.34 3.87
CA LEU A 128 -13.84 -0.24 4.48
C LEU A 128 -15.19 -0.66 5.08
N GLY A 129 -15.87 -1.60 4.44
CA GLY A 129 -17.12 -2.19 4.93
C GLY A 129 -16.94 -3.12 6.13
N GLY A 130 -15.71 -3.33 6.60
CA GLY A 130 -15.40 -4.25 7.70
C GLY A 130 -15.36 -5.72 7.26
N SER A 131 -15.34 -6.01 5.96
CA SER A 131 -15.35 -7.39 5.46
C SER A 131 -14.05 -8.17 5.69
N ASP A 132 -13.05 -7.57 6.35
CA ASP A 132 -11.79 -8.23 6.74
C ASP A 132 -11.81 -8.85 8.13
N THR A 133 -12.89 -8.70 8.90
CA THR A 133 -13.01 -9.51 10.10
C THR A 133 -13.12 -10.97 9.65
N PRO A 134 -12.12 -11.83 9.95
CA PRO A 134 -12.31 -13.26 9.75
C PRO A 134 -13.54 -13.64 10.57
N ALA A 135 -14.48 -14.35 9.95
CA ALA A 135 -15.65 -14.87 10.63
C ALA A 135 -15.19 -15.58 11.92
N ALA A 136 -15.48 -14.98 13.07
CA ALA A 136 -15.32 -15.61 14.37
C ALA A 136 -16.47 -16.61 14.53
N GLY A 137 -16.30 -17.77 13.90
CA GLY A 137 -17.23 -18.90 13.84
C GLY A 137 -16.83 -19.71 12.61
N GLU A 138 -16.35 -20.94 12.68
CA GLU A 138 -16.75 -22.08 13.50
C GLU A 138 -15.52 -22.92 13.87
N ARG A 139 -15.35 -23.19 15.17
CA ARG A 139 -14.86 -24.48 15.65
C ARG A 139 -15.75 -24.85 16.83
N ALA A 140 -16.84 -25.55 16.54
CA ALA A 140 -17.50 -26.43 17.49
C ALA A 140 -16.91 -27.83 17.31
#